data_AF-C7ZL58-F1
#
_entry.id   AF-C7ZL58-F1
#
_cell.length_a   1.000
_cell.length_b   1.000
_cell.length_c   1.000
_cell.angle_alpha   90.00
_cell.angle_beta   90.00
_cell.angle_gamma   90.00
#
_symmetry.space_group_name_H-M   'P 1'
#
loop_
_entity.id
_entity.type
_entity.pdbx_description
1 polymer ?
#
loop_
_entity_poly.entity_id
_entity_poly.type
_entity_poly.pdbx_seq_one_letter_code
_entity_poly.pdbx_strand_id
1 'polypeptide(L)'
;KLLGAKDWGRHGDIKPENILWFENYNNKQNHLVISDFGLTQFNSAHSRSKVQQGQIQGFSGTYRPPDLHIEDQPISQNYDVWSLGCVFLEFVSWFLLGHDEAVFTFADERLRDEPKGTIEEDTFFIFENGQESTPKDAKLKKSVVKWIYKLHKNPHCSGLLHALLDLIQFTMLVPSSKDRWKTDLLY
;
A
#
# COMPACT_ATOMS: atom_id res chain seq x y z
N LYS A 1 5.32 38.10 7.60
CA LYS A 1 4.41 37.22 8.37
C LYS A 1 3.25 36.87 7.43
N LEU A 2 3.39 35.80 6.66
CA LEU A 2 2.36 35.26 5.77
C LEU A 2 1.78 34.03 6.46
N LEU A 3 0.46 33.88 6.31
CA LEU A 3 -0.42 32.98 7.05
C LEU A 3 0.06 31.52 7.01
N GLY A 4 0.01 30.86 8.17
CA GLY A 4 0.38 29.47 8.36
C GLY A 4 -0.59 28.53 7.64
N ALA A 5 -0.22 28.12 6.42
CA ALA A 5 -0.67 26.85 5.90
C ALA A 5 -0.03 25.77 6.77
N LYS A 6 -0.84 25.04 7.53
CA LYS A 6 -0.41 23.80 8.16
C LYS A 6 -0.08 22.86 6.99
N ASP A 7 1.19 22.58 6.74
CA ASP A 7 1.61 21.66 5.69
C ASP A 7 1.17 20.25 6.08
N TRP A 8 0.01 19.82 5.60
CA TRP A 8 -0.47 18.45 5.75
C TRP A 8 0.30 17.56 4.75
N GLY A 9 1.58 17.34 5.00
CA GLY A 9 2.47 16.61 4.11
C GLY A 9 2.10 15.13 3.97
N ARG A 10 2.03 14.66 2.71
CA ARG A 10 1.94 13.26 2.28
C ARG A 10 3.21 12.94 1.47
N HIS A 11 3.75 11.73 1.64
CA HIS A 11 4.84 11.20 0.80
C HIS A 11 4.35 10.67 -0.55
N GLY A 12 3.21 10.00 -0.59
CA GLY A 12 2.49 9.64 -1.81
C GLY A 12 3.14 8.69 -2.81
N ASP A 13 4.31 8.15 -2.48
CA ASP A 13 5.06 7.16 -3.25
C ASP A 13 5.84 6.26 -2.27
N ILE A 14 5.23 5.87 -1.16
CA ILE A 14 5.84 4.89 -0.26
C ILE A 14 5.80 3.52 -0.93
N LYS A 15 6.97 2.92 -1.08
CA LYS A 15 7.21 1.61 -1.67
C LYS A 15 8.59 1.10 -1.25
N PRO A 16 8.90 -0.20 -1.33
CA PRO A 16 10.18 -0.74 -0.89
C PRO A 16 11.39 -0.05 -1.52
N GLU A 17 11.30 0.35 -2.79
CA GLU A 17 12.38 1.03 -3.52
C GLU A 17 12.75 2.39 -2.92
N ASN A 18 11.79 3.03 -2.24
CA ASN A 18 11.96 4.33 -1.58
C ASN A 18 12.23 4.16 -0.07
N ILE A 19 12.57 2.95 0.41
CA ILE A 19 13.00 2.69 1.79
C ILE A 19 14.43 2.18 1.76
N LEU A 20 15.36 3.10 2.01
CA LEU A 20 16.79 2.83 1.98
C LEU A 20 17.24 2.17 3.27
N TRP A 21 18.10 1.16 3.17
CA TRP A 21 18.76 0.53 4.30
C TRP A 21 20.21 0.98 4.40
N PHE A 22 20.54 1.62 5.52
CA PHE A 22 21.91 1.96 5.88
C PHE A 22 22.39 1.01 6.97
N GLU A 23 23.42 0.24 6.66
CA GLU A 23 24.03 -0.67 7.64
C GLU A 23 24.50 0.08 8.89
N ASN A 24 25.09 1.27 8.71
CA ASN A 24 25.52 2.17 9.78
C ASN A 24 25.22 3.64 9.45
N TYR A 25 24.51 4.35 10.33
CA TYR A 25 24.27 5.79 10.22
C TYR A 25 24.19 6.43 11.62
N ASN A 26 24.97 7.49 11.89
CA ASN A 26 25.02 8.18 13.19
C ASN A 26 25.17 7.22 14.40
N ASN A 27 26.07 6.24 14.31
CA ASN A 27 26.29 5.19 15.32
C ASN A 27 25.08 4.29 15.61
N LYS A 28 24.06 4.29 14.73
CA LYS A 28 22.94 3.33 14.75
C LYS A 28 23.13 2.32 13.62
N GLN A 29 22.92 1.05 13.94
CA GLN A 29 22.95 -0.03 12.97
C GLN A 29 21.58 -0.24 12.33
N ASN A 30 21.56 -0.74 11.09
CA ASN A 30 20.34 -1.14 10.37
C ASN A 30 19.27 -0.05 10.31
N HIS A 31 19.67 1.15 9.87
CA HIS A 31 18.80 2.30 9.81
C HIS A 31 17.99 2.30 8.50
N LEU A 32 16.66 2.21 8.60
CA LEU A 32 15.76 2.37 7.46
C LEU A 32 15.37 3.86 7.31
N VAL A 33 15.50 4.40 6.11
CA VAL A 33 15.23 5.80 5.78
C VAL A 33 14.27 5.86 4.59
N ILE A 34 13.17 6.59 4.75
CA ILE A 34 12.25 6.89 3.64
C ILE A 34 12.91 7.97 2.75
N SER A 35 12.98 7.72 1.44
CA SER A 35 13.56 8.60 0.42
C SER A 35 12.53 9.03 -0.63
N ASP A 36 12.93 9.93 -1.53
CA ASP A 36 12.14 10.32 -2.72
C ASP A 36 10.86 11.12 -2.45
N PHE A 37 10.98 12.10 -1.56
CA PHE A 37 9.95 13.13 -1.33
C PHE A 37 9.67 14.03 -2.56
N GLY A 38 10.51 13.99 -3.61
CA GLY A 38 10.56 14.99 -4.69
C GLY A 38 9.59 14.80 -5.87
N LEU A 39 8.92 13.64 -6.01
CA LEU A 39 8.02 13.35 -7.15
C LEU A 39 6.52 13.40 -6.80
N THR A 40 6.20 13.68 -5.53
CA THR A 40 4.85 13.75 -4.94
C THR A 40 3.85 14.57 -5.75
N GLN A 41 4.23 15.79 -6.15
CA GLN A 41 3.32 16.71 -6.81
C GLN A 41 3.20 16.44 -8.32
N PHE A 42 4.27 15.98 -8.97
CA PHE A 42 4.32 15.75 -10.42
C PHE A 42 3.67 14.43 -10.84
N ASN A 43 3.83 13.36 -10.07
CA ASN A 43 3.18 12.07 -10.35
C ASN A 43 1.65 12.18 -10.26
N SER A 44 1.11 12.98 -9.34
CA SER A 44 -0.35 13.22 -9.25
C SER A 44 -0.94 13.88 -10.50
N ALA A 45 -0.17 14.72 -11.20
CA ALA A 45 -0.61 15.40 -12.41
C ALA A 45 -0.42 14.53 -13.67
N HIS A 46 0.67 13.76 -13.74
CA HIS A 46 0.99 12.92 -14.90
C HIS A 46 0.30 11.54 -14.87
N SER A 47 0.01 10.97 -13.68
CA SER A 47 -0.77 9.73 -13.56
C SER A 47 -2.25 9.91 -13.89
N ARG A 48 -2.76 11.16 -13.93
CA ARG A 48 -4.10 11.48 -14.47
C ARG A 48 -4.15 11.38 -16.00
N SER A 49 -3.00 11.48 -16.67
CA SER A 49 -2.92 11.50 -18.13
C SER A 49 -2.24 10.24 -18.65
N LYS A 50 -3.06 9.25 -19.01
CA LYS A 50 -2.84 8.28 -20.10
C LYS A 50 -1.36 7.90 -20.36
N VAL A 51 -0.84 6.96 -19.59
CA VAL A 51 0.19 6.04 -20.11
C VAL A 51 -0.37 4.64 -19.94
N GLN A 52 -0.41 3.88 -21.03
CA GLN A 52 -0.85 2.49 -21.03
C GLN A 52 0.07 1.69 -20.11
N GLN A 53 -0.40 1.41 -18.89
CA GLN A 53 0.34 0.72 -17.83
C GLN A 53 0.71 -0.72 -18.17
N GLY A 54 0.22 -1.27 -19.29
CA GLY A 54 0.49 -2.65 -19.73
C GLY A 54 1.87 -2.89 -20.36
N GLN A 55 2.76 -1.89 -20.46
CA GLN A 55 4.10 -2.07 -21.06
C GLN A 55 5.27 -1.89 -20.11
N ILE A 56 5.04 -1.60 -18.83
CA ILE A 56 6.08 -1.65 -17.79
C ILE A 56 5.63 -2.68 -16.77
N GLN A 57 6.16 -3.89 -16.93
CA GLN A 57 6.05 -4.96 -15.95
C GLN A 57 6.84 -4.50 -14.71
N GLY A 58 6.19 -3.76 -13.80
CA GLY A 58 6.83 -3.28 -12.58
C GLY A 58 6.14 -2.09 -11.91
N PHE A 59 5.59 -2.34 -10.72
CA PHE A 59 5.65 -1.50 -9.51
C PHE A 59 5.01 -0.09 -9.47
N SER A 60 4.56 0.53 -10.56
CA SER A 60 4.07 1.92 -10.45
C SER A 60 2.72 2.06 -9.74
N GLY A 61 1.96 0.97 -9.54
CA GLY A 61 0.62 1.02 -8.95
C GLY A 61 0.41 0.16 -7.71
N THR A 62 1.30 -0.77 -7.39
CA THR A 62 1.03 -1.83 -6.40
C THR A 62 0.67 -1.30 -5.01
N TYR A 63 1.38 -0.28 -4.55
CA TYR A 63 1.22 0.32 -3.21
C TYR A 63 0.17 1.44 -3.17
N ARG A 64 -0.56 1.70 -4.26
CA ARG A 64 -1.57 2.77 -4.33
C ARG A 64 -2.87 2.36 -3.63
N PRO A 65 -3.53 3.27 -2.88
CA PRO A 65 -4.88 3.05 -2.37
C PRO A 65 -5.95 3.18 -3.46
N PRO A 66 -7.17 2.66 -3.22
CA PRO A 66 -8.30 2.83 -4.12
C PRO A 66 -8.80 4.29 -4.23
N ASP A 67 -8.52 5.13 -3.23
CA ASP A 67 -9.07 6.48 -3.08
C ASP A 67 -8.73 7.46 -4.22
N LEU A 68 -7.73 7.13 -5.06
CA LEU A 68 -7.36 7.92 -6.24
C LEU A 68 -8.51 8.07 -7.27
N HIS A 69 -9.56 7.26 -7.14
CA HIS A 69 -10.69 7.22 -8.08
C HIS A 69 -11.98 7.84 -7.53
N ILE A 70 -11.96 8.35 -6.30
CA ILE A 70 -13.14 8.96 -5.65
C ILE A 70 -12.99 10.48 -5.74
N GLU A 71 -13.80 11.11 -6.58
CA GLU A 71 -13.88 12.57 -6.68
C GLU A 71 -14.17 13.19 -5.30
N ASP A 72 -13.59 14.37 -5.03
CA ASP A 72 -13.75 15.18 -3.80
C ASP A 72 -13.06 14.72 -2.49
N GLN A 73 -12.13 13.76 -2.52
CA GLN A 73 -11.30 13.45 -1.34
C GLN A 73 -10.04 14.33 -1.25
N PRO A 74 -9.84 15.11 -0.17
CA PRO A 74 -8.62 15.88 0.03
C PRO A 74 -7.40 14.94 0.19
N ILE A 75 -6.27 15.36 -0.39
CA ILE A 75 -4.98 14.69 -0.25
C ILE A 75 -4.68 14.53 1.25
N SER A 76 -4.56 13.28 1.72
CA SER A 76 -4.40 12.98 3.15
C SER A 76 -3.28 11.97 3.42
N GLN A 77 -2.75 12.00 4.64
CA GLN A 77 -1.77 11.02 5.15
C GLN A 77 -2.29 9.58 5.11
N ASN A 78 -3.60 9.37 5.00
CA ASN A 78 -4.22 8.06 4.87
C ASN A 78 -3.81 7.34 3.58
N TYR A 79 -3.30 8.06 2.58
CA TYR A 79 -2.64 7.46 1.44
C TYR A 79 -1.38 6.71 1.86
N ASP A 80 -0.52 7.37 2.63
CA ASP A 80 0.75 6.80 3.09
C ASP A 80 0.51 5.65 4.08
N VAL A 81 -0.56 5.72 4.87
CA VAL A 81 -0.99 4.63 5.76
C VAL A 81 -1.31 3.36 4.95
N TRP A 82 -2.03 3.47 3.83
CA TRP A 82 -2.30 2.32 2.96
C TRP A 82 -1.01 1.77 2.36
N SER A 83 -0.18 2.63 1.77
CA SER A 83 1.09 2.23 1.14
C SER A 83 2.03 1.56 2.15
N LEU A 84 2.12 2.07 3.38
CA LEU A 84 2.86 1.42 4.47
C LEU A 84 2.24 0.07 4.85
N GLY A 85 0.91 -0.06 4.84
CA GLY A 85 0.24 -1.33 5.10
C GLY A 85 0.64 -2.41 4.10
N CYS A 86 0.73 -2.06 2.83
CA CYS A 86 1.22 -2.94 1.77
C CYS A 86 2.69 -3.35 2.01
N VAL A 87 3.57 -2.38 2.29
CA VAL A 87 5.00 -2.62 2.55
C VAL A 87 5.20 -3.50 3.79
N PHE A 88 4.50 -3.22 4.89
CA PHE A 88 4.61 -4.01 6.11
C PHE A 88 4.09 -5.43 5.91
N LEU A 89 3.04 -5.63 5.11
CA LEU A 89 2.56 -6.97 4.80
C LEU A 89 3.60 -7.76 4.00
N GLU A 90 4.26 -7.16 3.02
CA GLU A 90 5.36 -7.82 2.28
C GLU A 90 6.57 -8.10 3.19
N PHE A 91 6.91 -7.18 4.10
CA PHE A 91 7.97 -7.39 5.08
C PHE A 91 7.69 -8.58 6.01
N VAL A 92 6.48 -8.66 6.59
CA VAL A 92 6.09 -9.80 7.44
C VAL A 92 6.04 -11.10 6.62
N SER A 93 5.60 -11.03 5.36
CA SER A 93 5.60 -12.17 4.45
C SER A 93 7.02 -12.68 4.20
N TRP A 94 7.95 -11.78 3.90
CA TRP A 94 9.37 -12.10 3.70
C TRP A 94 9.97 -12.73 4.95
N PHE A 95 9.67 -12.15 6.11
CA PHE A 95 10.19 -12.63 7.39
C PHE A 95 9.70 -14.05 7.75
N LEU A 96 8.43 -14.37 7.47
CA LEU A 96 7.83 -15.66 7.84
C LEU A 96 7.92 -16.75 6.77
N LEU A 97 7.92 -16.38 5.50
CA LEU A 97 7.81 -17.31 4.36
C LEU A 97 9.04 -17.29 3.44
N GLY A 98 9.91 -16.29 3.58
CA GLY A 98 11.06 -16.09 2.71
C GLY A 98 10.76 -15.21 1.50
N HIS A 99 11.84 -14.87 0.77
CA HIS A 99 11.81 -13.93 -0.35
C HIS A 99 10.85 -14.33 -1.47
N ASP A 100 10.95 -15.56 -1.96
CA ASP A 100 10.22 -15.95 -3.16
C ASP A 100 8.70 -15.98 -2.94
N GLU A 101 8.28 -16.43 -1.76
CA GLU A 101 6.87 -16.41 -1.36
C GLU A 101 6.34 -14.98 -1.24
N ALA A 102 7.11 -14.08 -0.63
CA ALA A 102 6.69 -12.71 -0.39
C ALA A 102 6.62 -11.85 -1.66
N VAL A 103 7.57 -12.04 -2.58
CA VAL A 103 7.73 -11.18 -3.77
C VAL A 103 7.02 -11.77 -4.98
N PHE A 104 7.16 -13.07 -5.24
CA PHE A 104 6.65 -13.69 -6.47
C PHE A 104 5.29 -14.34 -6.25
N THR A 105 5.18 -15.25 -5.27
CA THR A 105 3.92 -15.99 -5.03
C THR A 105 2.80 -15.02 -4.64
N PHE A 106 3.07 -14.10 -3.72
CA PHE A 106 2.04 -13.15 -3.28
C PHE A 106 1.56 -12.22 -4.41
N ALA A 107 2.48 -11.69 -5.22
CA ALA A 107 2.12 -10.84 -6.36
C ALA A 107 1.29 -11.62 -7.41
N ASP A 108 1.66 -12.86 -7.70
CA ASP A 108 0.91 -13.74 -8.61
C ASP A 108 -0.51 -14.05 -8.06
N GLU A 109 -0.65 -14.31 -6.77
CA GLU A 109 -1.96 -14.48 -6.12
C GLU A 109 -2.82 -13.21 -6.18
N ARG A 110 -2.22 -12.01 -6.05
CA ARG A 110 -2.92 -10.74 -6.21
C ARG A 110 -3.35 -10.51 -7.66
N LEU A 111 -2.47 -10.75 -8.63
CA LEU A 111 -2.75 -10.60 -10.06
C LEU A 111 -3.92 -11.48 -10.52
N ARG A 112 -3.99 -12.72 -10.03
CA ARG A 112 -5.04 -13.69 -10.40
C ARG A 112 -6.38 -13.47 -9.69
N ASP A 113 -6.42 -12.68 -8.62
CA ASP A 113 -7.65 -12.39 -7.87
C ASP A 113 -8.36 -11.15 -8.42
N GLU A 114 -8.65 -11.20 -9.72
CA GLU A 114 -9.34 -10.17 -10.48
C GLU A 114 -10.70 -10.69 -10.97
N PRO A 115 -11.74 -9.83 -11.04
CA PRO A 115 -13.01 -10.20 -11.63
C PRO A 115 -12.85 -10.66 -13.09
N LYS A 116 -13.68 -11.62 -13.53
CA LYS A 116 -13.62 -12.07 -14.92
C LYS A 116 -13.88 -10.92 -15.89
N GLY A 117 -12.97 -10.72 -16.83
CA GLY A 117 -13.09 -9.70 -17.88
C GLY A 117 -12.53 -8.32 -17.50
N THR A 118 -11.85 -8.18 -16.35
CA THR A 118 -11.02 -7.01 -16.04
C THR A 118 -9.58 -7.22 -16.51
N ILE A 119 -8.83 -6.13 -16.61
CA ILE A 119 -7.38 -6.18 -16.81
C ILE A 119 -6.74 -6.65 -15.51
N GLU A 120 -5.82 -7.60 -15.60
CA GLU A 120 -5.05 -8.05 -14.44
C GLU A 120 -4.12 -6.92 -13.96
N GLU A 121 -4.25 -6.53 -12.69
CA GLU A 121 -3.38 -5.54 -12.05
C GLU A 121 -2.90 -6.07 -10.70
N ASP A 122 -1.61 -5.90 -10.40
CA ASP A 122 -1.04 -6.23 -9.09
C ASP A 122 -1.41 -5.14 -8.07
N THR A 123 -2.65 -5.14 -7.62
CA THR A 123 -3.17 -4.28 -6.55
C THR A 123 -3.56 -5.11 -5.34
N PHE A 124 -3.69 -4.47 -4.18
CA PHE A 124 -4.21 -5.12 -2.96
C PHE A 124 -5.75 -5.09 -2.88
N PHE A 125 -6.41 -4.38 -3.79
CA PHE A 125 -7.86 -4.12 -3.76
C PHE A 125 -8.48 -4.38 -5.13
N ILE A 126 -9.80 -4.55 -5.16
CA ILE A 126 -10.60 -4.54 -6.39
C ILE A 126 -11.77 -3.60 -6.21
N PHE A 127 -12.24 -3.01 -7.30
CA PHE A 127 -13.50 -2.27 -7.30
C PHE A 127 -14.67 -3.24 -7.42
N GLU A 128 -15.73 -3.02 -6.63
CA GLU A 128 -17.00 -3.71 -6.84
C GLU A 128 -17.73 -3.06 -8.03
N ASN A 129 -18.27 -3.89 -8.93
CA ASN A 129 -18.79 -3.51 -10.25
C ASN A 129 -19.59 -2.20 -10.31
N GLY A 130 -19.38 -1.47 -11.41
CA GLY A 130 -20.45 -0.73 -12.08
C GLY A 130 -20.06 -0.53 -13.54
N GLN A 131 -20.91 -0.93 -14.49
CA GLN A 131 -20.82 -0.57 -15.90
C GLN A 131 -21.03 0.95 -16.15
N GLU A 132 -20.75 1.79 -15.16
CA GLU A 132 -20.81 3.24 -15.21
C GLU A 132 -19.39 3.79 -15.02
N SER A 133 -19.14 4.94 -15.61
CA SER A 133 -17.83 5.56 -15.80
C SER A 133 -17.03 5.89 -14.52
N THR A 134 -17.54 5.56 -13.32
CA THR A 134 -16.84 5.79 -12.04
C THR A 134 -17.11 4.64 -11.04
N PRO A 135 -16.07 3.88 -10.64
CA PRO A 135 -16.19 2.90 -9.56
C PRO A 135 -16.52 3.59 -8.23
N LYS A 136 -17.57 3.13 -7.53
CA LYS A 136 -18.03 3.77 -6.28
C LYS A 136 -17.44 3.15 -5.02
N ASP A 137 -17.18 1.85 -5.01
CA ASP A 137 -16.73 1.14 -3.82
C ASP A 137 -15.57 0.17 -4.13
N ALA A 138 -14.55 0.18 -3.27
CA ALA A 138 -13.42 -0.73 -3.34
C ALA A 138 -13.44 -1.70 -2.16
N LYS A 139 -12.94 -2.91 -2.38
CA LYS A 139 -12.72 -3.92 -1.35
C LYS A 139 -11.31 -4.49 -1.42
N LEU A 140 -10.82 -4.99 -0.30
CA LEU A 140 -9.56 -5.74 -0.27
C LEU A 140 -9.72 -7.04 -1.07
N LYS A 141 -8.68 -7.43 -1.81
CA LYS A 141 -8.66 -8.70 -2.55
C LYS A 141 -8.79 -9.88 -1.58
N LYS A 142 -9.49 -10.93 -2.02
CA LYS A 142 -9.61 -12.18 -1.27
C LYS A 142 -8.25 -12.86 -1.11
N SER A 143 -7.37 -12.76 -2.10
CA SER A 143 -5.99 -13.27 -2.02
C SER A 143 -5.23 -12.60 -0.88
N VAL A 144 -5.33 -11.28 -0.71
CA VAL A 144 -4.70 -10.55 0.41
C VAL A 144 -5.25 -11.02 1.76
N VAL A 145 -6.58 -11.16 1.91
CA VAL A 145 -7.19 -11.65 3.16
C VAL A 145 -6.72 -13.08 3.48
N LYS A 146 -6.70 -13.97 2.48
CA LYS A 146 -6.21 -15.34 2.64
C LYS A 146 -4.72 -15.38 2.96
N TRP A 147 -3.92 -14.49 2.38
CA TRP A 147 -2.50 -14.38 2.62
C TRP A 147 -2.21 -13.96 4.07
N ILE A 148 -2.91 -12.93 4.57
CA ILE A 148 -2.81 -12.53 5.99
C ILE A 148 -3.20 -13.71 6.89
N TYR A 149 -4.30 -14.41 6.60
CA TYR A 149 -4.68 -15.61 7.34
C TYR A 149 -3.59 -16.71 7.32
N LYS A 150 -2.95 -16.96 6.17
CA LYS A 150 -1.80 -17.88 6.02
C LYS A 150 -0.64 -17.47 6.94
N LEU A 151 -0.33 -16.17 7.03
CA LEU A 151 0.71 -15.64 7.92
C LEU A 151 0.36 -15.84 9.40
N HIS A 152 -0.88 -15.59 9.82
CA HIS A 152 -1.33 -15.93 11.18
C HIS A 152 -1.22 -17.43 11.46
N LYS A 153 -1.44 -18.31 10.47
CA LYS A 153 -1.31 -19.76 10.68
C LYS A 153 0.14 -20.27 10.66
N ASN A 154 1.12 -19.42 10.34
CA ASN A 154 2.52 -19.82 10.36
C ASN A 154 2.96 -20.14 11.81
N PRO A 155 3.59 -21.31 12.08
CA PRO A 155 4.05 -21.68 13.42
C PRO A 155 5.05 -20.71 14.06
N HIS A 156 5.74 -19.89 13.26
CA HIS A 156 6.70 -18.88 13.70
C HIS A 156 6.07 -17.49 13.84
N CYS A 157 4.76 -17.34 13.62
CA CYS A 157 4.06 -16.08 13.85
C CYS A 157 4.02 -15.79 15.35
N SER A 158 4.88 -14.88 15.81
CA SER A 158 4.93 -14.46 17.20
C SER A 158 3.71 -13.61 17.55
N GLY A 159 3.42 -13.43 18.85
CA GLY A 159 2.33 -12.55 19.30
C GLY A 159 2.44 -11.11 18.77
N LEU A 160 3.67 -10.61 18.59
CA LEU A 160 3.92 -9.30 17.99
C LEU A 160 3.55 -9.28 16.50
N LEU A 161 3.90 -10.34 15.76
CA LEU A 161 3.57 -10.44 14.33
C LEU A 161 2.06 -10.57 14.12
N HIS A 162 1.36 -11.31 15.00
CA HIS A 162 -0.10 -11.33 15.01
C HIS A 162 -0.71 -9.94 15.19
N ALA A 163 -0.25 -9.20 16.21
CA ALA A 163 -0.73 -7.84 16.47
C ALA A 163 -0.44 -6.89 15.29
N LEU A 164 0.72 -7.03 14.65
CA LEU A 164 1.08 -6.26 13.46
C LEU A 164 0.18 -6.63 12.26
N LEU A 165 -0.10 -7.91 12.05
CA LEU A 165 -1.01 -8.36 10.98
C LEU A 165 -2.45 -7.86 11.21
N ASP A 166 -2.94 -7.86 12.46
CA ASP A 166 -4.24 -7.29 12.81
C ASP A 166 -4.27 -5.78 12.53
N LEU A 167 -3.21 -5.05 12.91
CA LEU A 167 -3.06 -3.63 12.60
C LEU A 167 -3.11 -3.40 11.08
N ILE A 168 -2.32 -4.15 10.32
CA ILE A 168 -2.29 -4.06 8.85
C ILE A 168 -3.68 -4.30 8.27
N GLN A 169 -4.35 -5.39 8.65
CA GLN A 169 -5.61 -5.82 8.05
C GLN A 169 -6.77 -4.87 8.38
N PHE A 170 -6.90 -4.48 9.63
CA PHE A 170 -8.10 -3.81 10.13
C PHE A 170 -7.97 -2.30 10.25
N THR A 171 -6.76 -1.75 10.09
CA THR A 171 -6.53 -0.30 10.24
C THR A 171 -5.83 0.35 9.05
N MET A 172 -4.90 -0.36 8.40
CA MET A 172 -4.09 0.21 7.31
C MET A 172 -4.64 -0.12 5.93
N LEU A 173 -4.91 -1.41 5.67
CA LEU A 173 -5.47 -1.92 4.41
C LEU A 173 -7.00 -1.87 4.39
N VAL A 174 -7.58 -0.79 4.92
CA VAL A 174 -9.03 -0.53 4.87
C VAL A 174 -9.34 0.26 3.60
N PRO A 175 -10.16 -0.25 2.66
CA PRO A 175 -10.35 0.38 1.35
C PRO A 175 -10.88 1.81 1.42
N SER A 176 -11.82 2.10 2.32
CA SER A 176 -12.30 3.46 2.57
C SER A 176 -11.26 4.27 3.36
N SER A 177 -10.76 5.36 2.78
CA SER A 177 -9.85 6.27 3.49
C SER A 177 -10.41 6.83 4.81
N LYS A 178 -11.72 7.01 4.92
CA LYS A 178 -12.37 7.61 6.10
C LYS A 178 -12.33 6.68 7.31
N ASP A 179 -12.25 5.38 7.05
CA ASP A 179 -12.25 4.33 8.07
C ASP A 179 -10.83 3.88 8.45
N ARG A 180 -9.80 4.31 7.72
CA ARG A 180 -8.38 4.09 8.10
C ARG A 180 -8.05 4.89 9.36
N TRP A 181 -7.26 4.27 10.24
CA TRP A 181 -6.75 4.98 11.42
C TRP A 181 -5.92 6.18 11.01
N LYS A 182 -6.19 7.31 11.67
CA LYS A 182 -5.40 8.53 11.50
C LYS A 182 -4.10 8.38 12.27
N THR A 183 -3.04 8.93 11.71
CA THR A 183 -1.70 9.05 12.31
C THR A 183 -1.70 9.63 13.73
N ASP A 184 -2.70 10.45 14.07
CA ASP A 184 -2.88 11.05 15.41
C ASP A 184 -3.25 10.03 16.52
N LEU A 185 -3.58 8.77 16.18
CA LEU A 185 -3.96 7.72 17.14
C LEU A 185 -2.85 6.71 17.42
N LEU A 186 -1.66 6.89 16.84
CA LEU A 186 -0.49 6.00 17.00
C LEU A 186 0.51 6.49 18.08
N TYR A 187 0.08 7.34 19.01
CA TYR A 187 0.87 7.87 20.13
C TYR A 187 0.35 7.39 21.48
#